data_AF-A0AB36YJC1-F1
#
_entry.id   AF-A0AB36YJC1-F1
#
_cell.length_a   1.000
_cell.length_b   1.000
_cell.length_c   1.000
_cell.angle_alpha   90.00
_cell.angle_beta   90.00
_cell.angle_gamma   90.00
#
_symmetry.space_group_name_H-M   'P 1'
#
loop_
_entity.id
_entity.type
_entity.pdbx_description
1 polymer ?
#
loop_
_entity_poly.entity_id
_entity_poly.type
_entity_poly.pdbx_seq_one_letter_code
_entity_poly.pdbx_strand_id
1 'polypeptide(L)'
;MDLSIRAVFDSWNTDRARLYRRQERIPEDLGTAVNVQAMVFGNFGMDSGSGVAFTRDPASGAQGEYGDYLQNAQGEDVVAGIRNTV
;
A
#
# COMPACT_ATOMS: atom_id res chain seq x y z
N MET A 1 -20.29 0.34 1.53
CA MET A 1 -19.28 -0.71 1.85
C MET A 1 -19.33 -1.83 0.81
N ASP A 2 -20.52 -2.36 0.51
CA ASP A 2 -20.70 -3.46 -0.46
C ASP A 2 -20.12 -3.20 -1.86
N LEU A 3 -20.28 -1.99 -2.39
CA LEU A 3 -19.72 -1.62 -3.69
C LEU A 3 -18.18 -1.71 -3.69
N SER A 4 -17.53 -1.25 -2.62
CA SER A 4 -16.07 -1.32 -2.48
C SER A 4 -15.58 -2.76 -2.34
N ILE A 5 -16.31 -3.61 -1.60
CA ILE A 5 -16.00 -5.03 -1.45
C ILE A 5 -16.10 -5.74 -2.81
N ARG A 6 -17.18 -5.51 -3.55
CA ARG A 6 -17.37 -6.08 -4.90
C ARG A 6 -16.30 -5.61 -5.87
N ALA A 7 -15.96 -4.33 -5.84
CA ALA A 7 -14.90 -3.79 -6.68
C ALA A 7 -13.55 -4.48 -6.45
N VAL A 8 -13.21 -4.85 -5.20
CA VAL A 8 -11.99 -5.63 -4.91
C VAL A 8 -12.07 -7.03 -5.54
N PHE A 9 -13.19 -7.73 -5.40
CA PHE A 9 -13.36 -9.06 -6.02
C PHE A 9 -13.31 -9.00 -7.54
N ASP A 10 -13.95 -8.00 -8.15
CA ASP A 10 -13.90 -7.78 -9.59
C ASP A 10 -12.47 -7.43 -10.06
N SER A 11 -11.71 -6.68 -9.25
CA SER A 11 -10.33 -6.29 -9.56
C SER A 11 -9.39 -7.49 -9.77
N TRP A 12 -9.65 -8.62 -9.10
CA TRP A 12 -8.90 -9.87 -9.28
C TRP A 12 -8.94 -10.39 -10.71
N ASN A 13 -10.01 -10.09 -11.45
CA ASN A 13 -10.23 -10.58 -12.82
C ASN A 13 -9.90 -9.55 -13.91
N THR A 14 -9.29 -8.42 -13.56
CA THR A 14 -8.81 -7.44 -14.55
C THR A 14 -7.65 -8.00 -15.38
N ASP A 15 -7.50 -7.51 -16.61
CA ASP A 15 -6.45 -7.96 -17.53
C ASP A 15 -5.04 -7.73 -16.95
N ARG A 16 -4.84 -6.61 -16.26
CA ARG A 16 -3.59 -6.30 -15.56
C ARG A 16 -3.29 -7.33 -14.47
N ALA A 17 -4.27 -7.69 -13.64
CA ALA A 17 -4.08 -8.68 -12.58
C ALA A 17 -3.80 -10.08 -13.15
N ARG A 18 -4.52 -10.49 -14.20
CA ARG A 18 -4.29 -11.76 -14.91
C ARG A 18 -2.89 -11.83 -15.51
N LEU A 19 -2.42 -10.76 -16.15
CA LEU A 19 -1.07 -10.70 -16.71
C LEU A 19 0.00 -10.83 -15.61
N TYR A 20 -0.15 -10.07 -14.52
CA TYR A 20 0.76 -10.13 -13.37
C TYR A 20 0.82 -11.54 -12.77
N ARG A 21 -0.32 -12.19 -12.55
CA ARG A 21 -0.37 -13.57 -12.03
C ARG A 21 0.35 -14.56 -12.93
N ARG A 22 0.19 -14.45 -14.26
CA ARG A 22 0.91 -15.33 -15.20
C ARG A 22 2.43 -15.13 -15.12
N GLN A 23 2.87 -13.88 -15.01
CA GLN A 23 4.29 -13.55 -14.88
C GLN A 23 4.88 -14.08 -13.57
N GLU A 24 4.18 -13.89 -12.46
CA GLU A 24 4.62 -14.31 -11.11
C GLU A 24 4.22 -15.74 -10.74
N ARG A 25 3.61 -16.50 -11.67
CA ARG A 25 3.16 -17.90 -11.48
C ARG A 25 2.19 -18.09 -10.30
N ILE A 26 1.29 -17.15 -10.10
CA ILE A 26 0.27 -17.19 -9.04
C ILE A 26 -0.98 -17.92 -9.57
N PRO A 27 -1.48 -18.98 -8.90
CA PRO A 27 -2.70 -19.69 -9.31
C PRO A 27 -3.93 -18.79 -9.37
N GLU A 28 -4.82 -19.04 -10.35
CA GLU A 28 -5.99 -18.20 -10.59
C GLU A 28 -7.13 -18.40 -9.58
N ASP A 29 -7.18 -19.58 -8.96
CA ASP A 29 -8.23 -20.05 -8.07
C ASP A 29 -8.08 -19.58 -6.62
N LEU A 30 -6.96 -18.93 -6.26
CA LEU A 30 -6.73 -18.38 -4.93
C LEU A 30 -7.72 -17.28 -4.55
N GLY A 31 -8.12 -16.45 -5.52
CA GLY A 31 -8.91 -15.24 -5.28
C GLY A 31 -8.14 -14.15 -4.53
N THR A 32 -8.89 -13.16 -4.01
CA THR A 32 -8.37 -12.09 -3.17
C THR A 32 -9.30 -11.84 -1.99
N ALA A 33 -8.75 -11.48 -0.83
CA ALA A 33 -9.52 -11.11 0.36
C ALA A 33 -9.74 -9.59 0.42
N VAL A 34 -10.68 -9.16 1.27
CA VAL A 34 -10.94 -7.75 1.55
C VAL A 34 -10.68 -7.49 3.02
N ASN A 35 -9.75 -6.57 3.32
CA ASN A 35 -9.51 -6.09 4.68
C ASN A 35 -10.36 -4.84 4.94
N VAL A 36 -11.14 -4.86 6.03
CA VAL A 36 -11.91 -3.71 6.51
C VAL A 36 -11.39 -3.35 7.88
N GLN A 37 -10.92 -2.12 8.05
CA GLN A 37 -10.22 -1.67 9.25
C GLN A 37 -10.80 -0.34 9.74
N ALA A 38 -10.78 -0.14 11.06
CA ALA A 38 -11.05 1.17 11.63
C ALA A 38 -9.94 2.17 11.24
N MET A 39 -10.35 3.38 10.88
CA MET A 39 -9.41 4.41 10.43
C MET A 39 -8.58 4.99 11.57
N VAL A 40 -7.31 5.25 11.28
CA VAL A 40 -6.42 6.13 12.05
C VAL A 40 -5.93 7.23 11.11
N PHE A 41 -5.79 8.46 11.61
CA PHE A 41 -5.62 9.64 10.76
C PHE A 41 -4.23 10.27 10.95
N GLY A 42 -3.36 10.09 9.96
CA GLY A 42 -2.07 10.79 9.90
C GLY A 42 -2.18 12.28 9.52
N ASN A 43 -3.37 12.71 9.10
CA ASN A 43 -3.67 14.07 8.63
C ASN A 43 -4.57 14.86 9.59
N PHE A 44 -4.50 14.56 10.89
CA PHE A 44 -5.32 15.24 11.91
C PHE A 44 -4.69 16.55 12.42
N GLY A 45 -3.45 16.82 12.06
CA GLY A 45 -2.69 17.97 12.51
C GLY A 45 -1.19 17.72 12.41
N MET A 46 -0.40 18.69 12.87
CA MET A 46 1.06 18.60 12.80
C MET A 46 1.63 17.53 13.74
N ASP A 47 0.92 17.16 14.81
CA ASP A 47 1.34 16.06 15.69
C ASP A 47 0.91 14.67 15.16
N SER A 48 0.59 14.57 13.87
CA SER A 48 0.19 13.34 13.18
C SER A 48 0.99 13.17 11.90
N GLY A 49 1.07 11.93 11.39
CA GLY A 49 1.66 11.66 10.09
C GLY A 49 1.49 10.21 9.67
N SER A 50 2.04 9.88 8.51
CA SER A 50 2.03 8.54 7.92
C SER A 50 3.36 8.29 7.23
N GLY A 51 3.79 7.03 7.21
CA GLY A 51 5.06 6.65 6.58
C GLY A 51 5.15 5.16 6.30
N VAL A 52 6.17 4.79 5.54
CA VAL A 52 6.52 3.41 5.18
C VAL A 52 7.99 3.21 5.52
N ALA A 53 8.32 2.10 6.18
CA ALA A 53 9.70 1.80 6.53
C ALA A 53 10.02 0.32 6.30
N PHE A 54 11.28 0.07 5.96
CA PHE A 54 11.92 -1.22 5.86
C PHE A 54 12.96 -1.34 6.97
N THR A 55 13.05 -2.51 7.58
CA THR A 55 14.03 -2.81 8.64
C THR A 55 15.47 -2.97 8.13
N ARG A 56 15.63 -2.99 6.79
CA ARG A 56 16.88 -3.11 6.04
C ARG A 56 16.72 -2.35 4.74
N ASP A 57 17.83 -1.91 4.15
CA ASP A 57 17.83 -1.33 2.81
C ASP A 57 17.35 -2.38 1.78
N PRO A 58 16.24 -2.16 1.05
CA PRO A 58 15.72 -3.12 0.09
C PRO A 58 16.57 -3.28 -1.18
N ALA A 59 17.47 -2.33 -1.48
CA ALA A 59 18.35 -2.38 -2.64
C ALA A 59 19.67 -3.11 -2.34
N SER A 60 20.27 -2.87 -1.16
CA SER A 60 21.58 -3.45 -0.79
C SER A 60 21.52 -4.58 0.24
N GLY A 61 20.44 -4.68 1.01
CA GLY A 61 20.31 -5.60 2.15
C GLY A 61 21.04 -5.15 3.42
N ALA A 62 21.69 -3.98 3.40
CA ALA A 62 22.37 -3.42 4.56
C ALA A 62 21.41 -3.24 5.74
N GLN A 63 21.92 -3.49 6.95
CA GLN A 63 21.15 -3.28 8.17
C GLN A 63 21.01 -1.79 8.46
N GLY A 64 19.80 -1.36 8.77
CA GLY A 64 19.46 0.04 9.05
C GLY A 64 18.00 0.31 8.70
N GLU A 65 17.43 1.34 9.32
CA GLU A 65 16.09 1.81 8.99
C GLU A 65 16.14 2.58 7.67
N TYR A 66 15.27 2.21 6.73
CA TYR A 66 15.12 2.89 5.45
C TYR A 66 13.63 3.14 5.22
N GLY A 67 13.22 4.37 4.97
CA GLY A 67 11.81 4.67 4.81
C GLY A 67 11.52 6.12 4.50
N ASP A 68 10.24 6.40 4.34
CA ASP A 68 9.67 7.68 3.98
C ASP A 68 8.57 8.05 4.98
N TYR A 69 8.58 9.28 5.49
CA TYR A 69 7.53 9.81 6.36
C TYR A 69 7.04 11.18 5.92
N LEU A 70 5.73 11.44 6.11
CA LEU A 70 5.11 12.74 5.95
C LEU A 70 4.24 13.12 7.16
N GLN A 71 4.48 14.34 7.64
CA GLN A 71 3.68 14.97 8.68
C GLN A 71 2.38 15.57 8.10
N ASN A 72 1.30 15.45 8.87
CA ASN A 72 -0.05 15.89 8.52
C ASN A 72 -0.45 15.38 7.12
N ALA A 73 -0.37 14.06 6.93
CA ALA A 73 -0.53 13.40 5.64
C ALA A 73 -1.18 12.02 5.80
N GLN A 74 -1.84 11.53 4.75
CA GLN A 74 -2.33 10.16 4.67
C GLN A 74 -1.34 9.29 3.87
N GLY A 75 -1.45 7.97 3.99
CA GLY A 75 -0.54 7.04 3.30
C GLY A 75 -0.49 7.24 1.77
N GLU A 76 -1.58 7.68 1.15
CA GLU A 76 -1.60 8.01 -0.28
C GLU A 76 -0.61 9.13 -0.62
N ASP A 77 -0.50 10.17 0.21
CA ASP A 77 0.40 11.30 -0.01
C ASP A 77 1.87 10.85 -0.03
N VAL A 78 2.21 9.83 0.77
CA VAL A 78 3.55 9.23 0.82
C VAL A 78 3.85 8.50 -0.49
N VAL A 79 2.90 7.74 -1.02
CA VAL A 79 3.09 6.96 -2.26
C VAL A 79 3.06 7.85 -3.51
N ALA A 80 2.28 8.92 -3.50
CA ALA A 80 2.15 9.84 -4.63
C ALA A 80 3.43 10.65 -4.90
N GLY A 81 4.31 10.83 -3.89
CA GLY A 81 5.61 11.51 -4.05
C GLY A 81 5.52 13.00 -4.41
N ILE A 82 4.38 13.64 -4.17
CA ILE A 82 4.16 15.08 -4.47
C ILE A 82 4.90 15.97 -3.44
N ARG A 83 5.12 15.45 -2.23
CA ARG A 83 5.84 16.11 -1.14
C ARG A 83 7.13 15.35 -0.88
N ASN A 84 8.21 16.09 -0.61
CA ASN A 84 9.46 15.49 -0.16
C ASN A 84 9.23 14.83 1.20
N THR A 85 9.49 13.54 1.26
CA THR A 85 9.50 12.72 2.47
C THR A 85 10.76 13.04 3.28
N VAL A 86 10.67 12.79 4.59
CA VAL A 86 11.79 12.89 5.54
C VAL A 86 12.19 11.50 5.99
#